data_AF-A0A0C1UJU4-F1
#
_entry.id   AF-A0A0C1UJU4-F1
#
_cell.length_a   1.000
_cell.length_b   1.000
_cell.length_c   1.000
_cell.angle_alpha   90.00
_cell.angle_beta   90.00
_cell.angle_gamma   90.00
#
_symmetry.space_group_name_H-M   'P 1'
#
loop_
_entity.id
_entity.type
_entity.pdbx_description
1 polymer ?
#
loop_
_entity_poly.entity_id
_entity_poly.type
_entity_poly.pdbx_seq_one_letter_code
_entity_poly.pdbx_strand_id
1 'polypeptide(L)'
;MDRALYQHDINKMYEEQAKIERIAKKIAREETLTEEEKELINRVDPEMLRRAEEAKQVNESLKNKLRNAKSKQEVQKILVQASMEAQQIAECDPQYGNLLMELLKEAYEDYNKDLEFTGETQQYHQNQQNQSSPNALVAFKC
;
A
#
# COMPACT_ATOMS: atom_id res chain seq x y z
N MET A 1 -33.39 26.75 19.41
CA MET A 1 -32.32 26.38 18.46
C MET A 1 -32.59 24.95 18.02
N ASP A 2 -32.99 24.76 16.76
CA ASP A 2 -33.45 23.47 16.26
C ASP A 2 -32.31 22.47 16.14
N ARG A 3 -32.37 21.42 16.97
CA ARG A 3 -31.42 20.29 16.99
C ARG A 3 -31.22 19.64 15.61
N ALA A 4 -32.23 19.70 14.75
CA ALA A 4 -32.20 19.16 13.39
C ALA A 4 -31.31 19.95 12.42
N LEU A 5 -31.23 21.28 12.56
CA LEU A 5 -30.36 22.14 11.74
C LEU A 5 -28.88 21.87 12.06
N TYR A 6 -28.53 21.77 13.35
CA TYR A 6 -27.18 21.41 13.78
C TYR A 6 -26.74 20.03 13.26
N GLN A 7 -27.62 19.03 13.32
CA GLN A 7 -27.29 17.69 12.85
C GLN A 7 -27.03 17.67 11.34
N HIS A 8 -27.82 18.42 10.56
CA HIS A 8 -27.65 18.52 9.11
C HIS A 8 -26.29 19.16 8.75
N ASP A 9 -25.93 20.25 9.42
CA ASP A 9 -24.68 20.96 9.14
C ASP A 9 -23.45 20.12 9.51
N ILE A 10 -23.51 19.40 10.63
CA ILE A 10 -22.47 18.45 11.03
C ILE A 10 -22.28 17.35 9.99
N ASN A 11 -23.38 16.74 9.53
CA ASN A 11 -23.32 15.67 8.53
C ASN A 11 -22.69 16.16 7.21
N LYS A 12 -23.07 17.36 6.77
CA LYS A 12 -22.53 17.97 5.55
C LYS A 12 -21.02 18.22 5.65
N MET A 13 -20.53 18.67 6.80
CA MET A 13 -19.08 18.83 7.02
C MET A 13 -18.33 17.49 6.96
N TYR A 14 -18.88 16.43 7.57
CA TYR A 14 -18.25 15.10 7.50
C TYR A 14 -18.21 14.53 6.09
N GLU A 15 -19.27 14.73 5.31
CA GLU A 15 -19.31 14.30 3.90
C GLU A 15 -18.29 15.05 3.05
N GLU A 16 -18.12 16.35 3.26
CA GLU A 16 -17.15 17.15 2.54
C GLU A 16 -15.72 16.75 2.91
N GLN A 17 -15.43 16.56 4.21
CA GLN A 17 -14.13 16.09 4.66
C GLN A 17 -13.78 14.71 4.09
N ALA A 18 -14.75 13.79 4.06
CA ALA A 18 -14.54 12.46 3.47
C ALA A 18 -14.24 12.52 1.97
N LYS A 19 -14.82 13.49 1.23
CA LYS A 19 -14.48 13.72 -0.18
C LYS A 19 -13.05 14.22 -0.32
N ILE A 20 -12.64 15.18 0.51
CA ILE A 20 -11.28 15.72 0.53
C ILE A 20 -10.26 14.63 0.81
N GLU A 21 -10.51 13.78 1.81
CA GLU A 21 -9.62 12.66 2.12
C GLU A 21 -9.49 11.67 0.96
N ARG A 22 -10.59 11.36 0.25
CA ARG A 22 -10.55 10.50 -0.94
C ARG A 22 -9.72 11.12 -2.06
N ILE A 23 -9.88 12.42 -2.29
CA ILE A 23 -9.12 13.18 -3.30
C ILE A 23 -7.64 13.18 -2.94
N ALA A 24 -7.30 13.42 -1.67
CA ALA A 24 -5.92 13.38 -1.19
C ALA A 24 -5.28 12.00 -1.41
N LYS A 25 -6.01 10.92 -1.13
CA LYS A 25 -5.53 9.54 -1.40
C LYS A 25 -5.27 9.29 -2.88
N LYS A 26 -6.18 9.73 -3.76
CA LYS A 26 -6.00 9.64 -5.22
C LYS A 26 -4.73 10.34 -5.68
N ILE A 27 -4.49 11.57 -5.20
CA ILE A 27 -3.29 12.34 -5.52
C ILE A 27 -2.04 11.58 -5.06
N ALA A 28 -2.03 11.11 -3.81
CA ALA A 28 -0.90 10.39 -3.23
C ALA A 28 -0.58 9.08 -3.97
N ARG A 29 -1.60 8.43 -4.57
CA ARG A 29 -1.47 7.21 -5.38
C ARG A 29 -1.10 7.44 -6.84
N GLU A 30 -1.06 8.70 -7.29
CA GLU A 30 -0.90 9.06 -8.70
C GLU A 30 -2.12 8.67 -9.56
N GLU A 31 -3.31 8.55 -8.97
CA GLU A 31 -4.55 8.30 -9.70
C GLU A 31 -5.01 9.54 -10.47
N THR A 32 -5.73 9.33 -11.58
CA THR A 32 -6.31 10.42 -12.37
C THR A 32 -7.40 11.14 -11.58
N LEU A 33 -7.24 12.45 -11.39
CA LEU A 33 -8.25 13.32 -10.80
C LEU A 33 -8.99 14.10 -11.86
N THR A 34 -10.28 14.33 -11.61
CA THR A 34 -11.05 15.30 -12.41
C THR A 34 -10.65 16.73 -12.03
N GLU A 35 -10.86 17.68 -12.94
CA GLU A 35 -10.61 19.10 -12.63
C GLU A 35 -11.48 19.59 -11.47
N GLU A 36 -12.71 19.09 -11.36
CA GLU A 36 -13.61 19.38 -10.23
C GLU A 36 -13.04 18.90 -8.88
N GLU A 37 -12.40 17.72 -8.85
CA GLU A 37 -11.77 17.20 -7.64
C GLU A 37 -10.56 18.05 -7.22
N LYS A 38 -9.74 18.48 -8.20
CA LYS A 38 -8.59 19.37 -7.97
C LYS A 38 -9.04 20.74 -7.45
N GLU A 39 -10.04 21.33 -8.08
CA GLU A 39 -10.60 22.61 -7.65
C GLU A 39 -11.24 22.50 -6.25
N LEU A 40 -11.91 21.39 -5.96
CA LEU A 40 -12.55 21.16 -4.66
C LEU A 40 -11.52 21.12 -3.53
N ILE A 41 -10.47 20.31 -3.64
CA ILE A 41 -9.44 20.23 -2.60
C ILE A 41 -8.66 21.54 -2.45
N ASN A 42 -8.34 22.21 -3.57
CA ASN A 42 -7.65 23.50 -3.53
C ASN A 42 -8.48 24.59 -2.83
N ARG A 43 -9.81 24.55 -2.96
CA ARG A 43 -10.70 25.52 -2.32
C ARG A 43 -10.98 25.22 -0.85
N VAL A 44 -11.19 23.94 -0.53
CA VAL A 44 -11.67 23.52 0.80
C VAL A 44 -10.52 23.27 1.77
N ASP A 45 -9.44 22.62 1.32
CA ASP A 45 -8.31 22.23 2.15
C ASP A 45 -6.99 22.24 1.35
N PRO A 46 -6.41 23.43 1.10
CA PRO A 46 -5.16 23.57 0.35
C PRO A 46 -3.96 22.94 1.07
N GLU A 47 -4.00 22.81 2.40
CA GLU A 47 -2.94 22.13 3.16
C GLU A 47 -2.97 20.62 2.91
N MET A 48 -4.16 20.02 2.86
CA MET A 48 -4.32 18.61 2.47
C MET A 48 -3.85 18.38 1.03
N LEU A 49 -4.11 19.30 0.10
CA LEU A 49 -3.57 19.22 -1.27
C LEU A 49 -2.04 19.14 -1.25
N ARG A 50 -1.38 20.05 -0.53
CA ARG A 50 0.09 20.09 -0.42
C ARG A 50 0.64 18.79 0.15
N ARG A 51 0.05 18.28 1.23
CA ARG A 51 0.44 16.99 1.83
C ARG A 51 0.24 15.81 0.89
N ALA A 52 -0.84 15.82 0.12
CA ALA A 52 -1.11 14.77 -0.86
C ALA A 52 -0.07 14.77 -2.00
N GLU A 53 0.35 15.95 -2.46
CA GLU A 53 1.44 16.09 -3.44
C GLU A 53 2.79 15.66 -2.88
N GLU A 54 3.10 16.00 -1.63
CA GLU A 54 4.30 15.51 -0.93
C GLU A 54 4.27 13.98 -0.78
N ALA A 55 3.11 13.42 -0.40
CA ALA A 55 2.92 11.97 -0.30
C ALA A 55 3.11 11.28 -1.66
N LYS A 56 2.66 11.90 -2.75
CA LYS A 56 2.88 11.44 -4.11
C LYS A 56 4.37 11.32 -4.45
N GLN A 57 5.17 12.34 -4.13
CA GLN A 57 6.62 12.31 -4.36
C GLN A 57 7.31 11.22 -3.53
N VAL A 58 6.90 11.05 -2.27
CA VAL A 58 7.40 9.96 -1.42
C VAL A 58 7.02 8.59 -1.99
N ASN A 59 5.80 8.43 -2.49
CA ASN A 59 5.34 7.21 -3.13
C ASN A 59 6.15 6.88 -4.39
N GLU A 60 6.38 7.85 -5.27
CA GLU A 60 7.21 7.67 -6.46
C GLU A 60 8.63 7.24 -6.08
N SER A 61 9.23 7.89 -5.07
CA SER A 61 10.54 7.52 -4.53
C SER A 61 10.55 6.10 -3.97
N LEU A 62 9.51 5.73 -3.21
CA LEU A 62 9.34 4.39 -2.65
C LEU A 62 9.24 3.34 -3.77
N LYS A 63 8.36 3.53 -4.75
CA LYS A 63 8.22 2.65 -5.93
C LYS A 63 9.55 2.49 -6.65
N ASN A 64 10.31 3.58 -6.83
CA ASN A 64 11.62 3.53 -7.45
C ASN A 64 12.64 2.74 -6.61
N LYS A 65 12.65 2.91 -5.28
CA LYS A 65 13.51 2.11 -4.38
C LYS A 65 13.15 0.62 -4.43
N LEU A 66 11.85 0.30 -4.43
CA LEU A 66 11.35 -1.07 -4.52
C LEU A 66 11.72 -1.73 -5.85
N ARG A 67 11.59 -1.02 -6.98
CA ARG A 67 11.99 -1.52 -8.31
C ARG A 67 13.49 -1.81 -8.44
N ASN A 68 14.33 -1.04 -7.73
CA ASN A 68 15.79 -1.20 -7.76
C ASN A 68 16.31 -2.21 -6.73
N ALA A 69 15.47 -2.67 -5.81
CA ALA A 69 15.85 -3.63 -4.79
C ALA A 69 16.18 -4.98 -5.43
N LYS A 70 17.35 -5.54 -5.10
CA LYS A 70 17.87 -6.77 -5.71
C LYS A 70 17.45 -8.03 -4.97
N SER A 71 16.88 -7.88 -3.78
CA SER A 71 16.52 -9.00 -2.92
C SER A 71 15.29 -8.72 -2.08
N LYS A 72 14.62 -9.81 -1.67
CA LYS A 72 13.47 -9.79 -0.77
C LYS A 72 13.77 -9.09 0.56
N GLN A 73 14.98 -9.30 1.09
CA GLN A 73 15.43 -8.66 2.33
C GLN A 73 15.62 -7.15 2.16
N GLU A 74 16.09 -6.70 0.99
CA GLU A 74 16.25 -5.29 0.69
C GLU A 74 14.89 -4.59 0.55
N VAL A 75 13.93 -5.23 -0.13
CA VAL A 75 12.53 -4.74 -0.18
C VAL A 75 11.94 -4.62 1.22
N GLN A 76 12.06 -5.67 2.04
CA GLN A 76 11.55 -5.65 3.41
C GLN A 76 12.18 -4.54 4.25
N LYS A 77 13.50 -4.32 4.11
CA LYS A 77 14.21 -3.24 4.80
C LYS A 77 13.70 -1.87 4.38
N ILE A 78 13.48 -1.65 3.08
CA ILE A 78 12.92 -0.39 2.54
C ILE A 78 11.53 -0.13 3.12
N LEU A 79 10.66 -1.14 3.12
CA LEU A 79 9.29 -1.02 3.63
C LEU A 79 9.26 -0.74 5.14
N VAL A 80 10.07 -1.45 5.94
CA VAL A 80 10.16 -1.22 7.39
C VAL A 80 10.67 0.18 7.69
N GLN A 81 11.73 0.63 7.01
CA GLN A 81 12.29 1.97 7.19
C GLN A 81 11.25 3.05 6.89
N ALA A 82 10.57 2.94 5.75
CA ALA A 82 9.54 3.90 5.37
C ALA A 82 8.33 3.87 6.32
N SER A 83 7.98 2.70 6.88
CA SER A 83 6.92 2.57 7.89
C SER A 83 7.26 3.28 9.20
N MET A 84 8.51 3.19 9.65
CA MET A 84 8.98 3.91 10.83
C MET A 84 8.97 5.43 10.60
N GLU A 85 9.40 5.89 9.43
CA GLU A 85 9.36 7.32 9.06
C GLU A 85 7.92 7.83 9.01
N ALA A 86 7.01 7.10 8.36
CA ALA A 86 5.59 7.45 8.32
C ALA A 86 4.96 7.50 9.71
N GLN A 87 5.36 6.61 10.63
CA GLN A 87 4.88 6.61 12.01
C GLN A 87 5.36 7.84 12.80
N GLN A 88 6.63 8.23 12.65
CA GLN A 88 7.15 9.46 13.27
C GLN A 88 6.46 10.70 12.72
N ILE A 89 6.19 10.72 11.41
CA ILE A 89 5.43 11.78 10.77
C ILE A 89 4.00 11.81 11.33
N ALA A 90 3.35 10.66 11.54
CA ALA A 90 2.00 10.60 12.09
C ALA A 90 1.89 11.17 13.51
N GLU A 91 2.97 11.18 14.28
CA GLU A 91 3.01 11.83 15.61
C GLU A 91 2.97 13.36 15.52
N CYS A 92 3.56 13.94 14.47
CA CYS A 92 3.60 15.40 14.25
C CYS A 92 2.45 15.90 13.37
N ASP A 93 2.12 15.12 12.34
CA ASP A 93 1.12 15.39 11.31
C ASP A 93 0.33 14.09 11.03
N PRO A 94 -0.75 13.83 11.79
CA PRO A 94 -1.54 12.62 11.64
C PRO A 94 -2.15 12.46 10.25
N GLN A 95 -2.54 13.57 9.59
CA GLN A 95 -3.17 13.53 8.28
C GLN A 95 -2.17 13.09 7.21
N TYR A 96 -0.97 13.67 7.23
CA TYR A 96 0.10 13.28 6.32
C TYR A 96 0.63 11.87 6.61
N GLY A 97 0.87 11.53 7.88
CA GLY A 97 1.32 10.21 8.28
C GLY A 97 0.36 9.09 7.88
N ASN A 98 -0.96 9.32 8.01
CA ASN A 98 -1.98 8.37 7.58
C ASN A 98 -1.96 8.15 6.06
N LEU A 99 -1.75 9.21 5.26
CA LEU A 99 -1.59 9.07 3.80
C LEU A 99 -0.40 8.19 3.46
N LEU A 100 0.76 8.43 4.10
CA LEU A 100 1.97 7.63 3.88
C LEU A 100 1.80 6.17 4.32
N MET A 101 1.18 5.93 5.48
CA MET A 101 0.91 4.59 5.98
C MET A 101 0.00 3.79 5.05
N GLU A 102 -1.03 4.42 4.46
CA GLU A 102 -1.91 3.75 3.51
C GLU A 102 -1.17 3.35 2.24
N LEU A 103 -0.31 4.23 1.71
CA LEU A 103 0.56 3.93 0.57
C LEU A 103 1.53 2.78 0.86
N LEU A 104 2.11 2.75 2.05
CA LEU A 104 3.04 1.70 2.47
C LEU A 104 2.35 0.36 2.62
N LYS A 105 1.12 0.35 3.15
CA LYS A 105 0.30 -0.85 3.24
C LYS A 105 0.01 -1.42 1.86
N GLU A 106 -0.36 -0.57 0.91
CA GLU A 106 -0.61 -0.97 -0.48
C GLU A 106 0.67 -1.53 -1.13
N ALA A 107 1.81 -0.85 -0.97
CA ALA A 107 3.09 -1.34 -1.46
C ALA A 107 3.52 -2.68 -0.84
N TYR A 108 3.20 -2.90 0.44
CA TYR A 108 3.44 -4.16 1.14
C TYR A 108 2.52 -5.29 0.63
N GLU A 109 1.24 -4.99 0.41
CA GLU A 109 0.27 -5.94 -0.15
C GLU A 109 0.65 -6.34 -1.58
N ASP A 110 1.05 -5.39 -2.42
CA ASP A 110 1.47 -5.67 -3.80
C ASP A 110 2.74 -6.53 -3.84
N TYR A 111 3.72 -6.24 -2.98
CA TYR A 111 4.90 -7.09 -2.83
C TYR A 111 4.57 -8.52 -2.36
N ASN A 112 3.61 -8.67 -1.44
CA ASN A 112 3.20 -9.99 -0.97
C ASN A 112 2.37 -10.77 -2.01
N LYS A 113 1.57 -10.11 -2.84
CA LYS A 113 0.87 -10.77 -3.95
C LYS A 113 1.86 -11.35 -4.97
N ASP A 114 2.95 -10.63 -5.26
CA ASP A 114 4.02 -11.13 -6.13
C ASP A 114 4.73 -12.36 -5.53
N LEU A 115 4.80 -12.45 -4.19
CA LEU A 115 5.33 -13.62 -3.48
C LEU A 115 4.39 -14.84 -3.56
N GLU A 116 3.08 -14.64 -3.49
CA GLU A 116 2.10 -15.73 -3.62
C GLU A 116 2.00 -16.23 -5.07
N PHE A 117 2.00 -15.33 -6.06
CA PHE A 117 1.97 -15.69 -7.49
C PHE A 117 3.23 -16.45 -7.96
N THR A 118 4.39 -16.15 -7.37
CA THR A 118 5.63 -16.90 -7.64
C THR A 118 5.73 -18.24 -6.90
N GLY A 119 4.80 -18.53 -5.98
CA GLY A 119 4.68 -19.83 -5.30
C GLY A 119 3.95 -20.89 -6.11
N GLU A 120 3.04 -20.50 -7.03
CA GLU A 120 2.22 -21.45 -7.79
C GLU A 120 2.87 -21.93 -9.10
N THR A 121 3.91 -21.27 -9.60
CA THR A 121 4.64 -21.73 -10.80
C THR A 121 5.74 -22.77 -10.52
N GLN A 122 5.96 -23.16 -9.25
CA GLN A 122 6.91 -24.21 -8.88
C GLN A 122 6.28 -25.60 -8.65
N GLN A 123 4.97 -25.79 -8.86
CA GLN A 123 4.35 -27.12 -8.73
C GLN A 123 4.16 -27.91 -10.04
N TYR A 124 4.52 -27.37 -11.21
CA TYR A 124 4.33 -28.08 -12.49
C TYR A 124 5.57 -28.81 -13.05
N HIS A 125 6.75 -28.74 -12.42
CA HIS A 125 7.97 -29.38 -12.95
C HIS A 125 8.73 -30.30 -11.96
N GLN A 126 8.15 -30.67 -10.81
CA GLN A 126 8.77 -31.66 -9.91
C GLN A 126 8.04 -33.02 -9.82
N ASN A 127 6.88 -33.18 -10.48
CA ASN A 127 6.10 -34.43 -10.42
C ASN A 127 6.42 -35.45 -11.54
N GLN A 128 7.51 -35.29 -12.32
CA GLN A 128 7.92 -36.28 -13.33
C GLN A 128 9.30 -36.94 -13.12
N GLN A 129 10.01 -36.66 -12.02
CA GLN A 129 11.34 -37.25 -11.78
C GLN A 129 11.48 -38.06 -10.48
N ASN A 130 10.38 -38.36 -9.77
CA ASN A 130 10.41 -39.21 -8.57
C ASN A 130 9.55 -40.48 -8.69
N GLN A 131 9.65 -41.18 -9.82
CA GLN A 131 9.48 -42.64 -9.85
C GLN A 131 10.79 -43.31 -10.25
N SER A 132 11.79 -43.21 -9.38
CA SER A 132 12.97 -44.08 -9.42
C SER A 132 13.47 -44.25 -7.98
N SER A 133 12.95 -45.32 -7.38
CA SER A 133 13.35 -46.09 -6.19
C SER A 133 14.58 -45.64 -5.39
N PRO A 134 14.53 -45.78 -4.07
CA PRO A 134 15.38 -46.85 -3.51
C PRO A 134 14.80 -47.51 -2.24
N ASN A 135 14.77 -48.85 -2.20
CA ASN A 135 15.66 -49.56 -1.26
C ASN A 135 15.69 -51.07 -1.50
N ALA A 136 16.90 -51.61 -1.45
CA ALA A 136 17.17 -53.03 -1.43
C ALA A 136 16.88 -53.62 -0.04
N LEU A 137 16.18 -54.75 0.02
CA LEU A 137 16.28 -55.72 1.11
C LEU A 137 16.37 -57.11 0.51
N VAL A 138 17.53 -57.71 0.76
CA VAL A 138 18.00 -59.00 0.26
C VAL A 138 17.35 -60.11 1.10
N ALA A 139 16.80 -61.13 0.45
CA ALA A 139 16.54 -62.43 1.07
C ALA A 139 16.80 -63.55 0.05
N PHE A 140 18.03 -64.06 0.06
CA PHE A 140 18.37 -65.36 -0.50
C PHE A 140 17.90 -66.45 0.47
N LYS A 141 17.16 -67.45 -0.02
CA LYS A 141 17.02 -68.77 0.60
C LYS A 141 17.50 -69.81 -0.40
N CYS A 142 18.46 -70.63 0.04
CA CYS A 142 18.72 -71.94 -0.55
C CYS A 142 17.56 -72.89 -0.27
#